data_AF-A0A432J120-F1
#
_entry.id   AF-A0A432J120-F1
#
_cell.length_a   1.000
_cell.length_b   1.000
_cell.length_c   1.000
_cell.angle_alpha   90.00
_cell.angle_beta   90.00
_cell.angle_gamma   90.00
#
_symmetry.space_group_name_H-M   'P 1'
#
loop_
_entity.id
_entity.type
_entity.pdbx_description
1 polymer ?
#
loop_
_entity_poly.entity_id
_entity_poly.type
_entity_poly.pdbx_seq_one_letter_code
_entity_poly.pdbx_strand_id
1 'polypeptide(L)'
;MTIQGLSIDEAHRTVMWRVEQAAPGRHFSTPWGEIWRGEERGAGLEVWVEAYAAFDLTMETEATIFQEAVLPGLHCFTLTVLDSTDVASS
;
A
#
# COMPACT_ATOMS: atom_id res chain seq x y z
N MET A 1 4.42 -7.17 13.37
CA MET A 1 3.38 -8.22 13.33
C MET A 1 3.00 -8.48 11.88
N THR A 2 2.79 -9.73 11.44
CA THR A 2 2.43 -10.04 10.04
C THR A 2 1.04 -10.67 9.97
N ILE A 3 0.11 -10.05 9.24
CA ILE A 3 -1.25 -10.54 9.02
C ILE A 3 -1.57 -10.44 7.53
N GLN A 4 -1.83 -11.57 6.85
CA GLN A 4 -2.35 -11.59 5.47
C GLN A 4 -1.57 -10.68 4.49
N GLY A 5 -0.24 -10.79 4.48
CA GLY A 5 0.62 -9.99 3.59
C GLY A 5 0.90 -8.57 4.07
N LEU A 6 0.31 -8.13 5.19
CA LEU A 6 0.65 -6.87 5.87
C LEU A 6 1.72 -7.12 6.93
N SER A 7 2.81 -6.35 6.91
CA SER A 7 3.83 -6.27 7.94
C SER A 7 3.94 -4.84 8.44
N ILE A 8 4.02 -4.67 9.76
CA ILE A 8 4.15 -3.36 10.42
C ILE A 8 5.46 -3.36 11.22
N ASP A 9 6.30 -2.37 10.94
CA ASP A 9 7.46 -1.99 11.74
C ASP A 9 7.19 -0.67 12.48
N GLU A 10 6.93 -0.80 13.78
CA GLU A 10 6.60 0.34 14.64
C GLU A 10 7.77 1.27 14.93
N ALA A 11 9.00 0.74 14.92
CA ALA A 11 10.18 1.55 15.22
C ALA A 11 10.48 2.53 14.09
N HIS A 12 10.30 2.08 12.84
CA HIS A 12 10.59 2.86 11.65
C HIS A 12 9.35 3.54 11.04
N ARG A 13 8.15 3.30 11.61
CA ARG A 13 6.87 3.75 11.05
C ARG A 13 6.70 3.32 9.61
N THR A 14 6.91 2.04 9.38
CA THR A 14 6.84 1.45 8.04
C THR A 14 5.75 0.40 8.00
N VAL A 15 4.94 0.48 6.96
CA VAL A 15 3.95 -0.53 6.62
C VAL A 15 4.35 -1.14 5.28
N MET A 16 4.50 -2.46 5.25
CA MET A 16 4.67 -3.20 4.00
C MET A 16 3.42 -4.04 3.77
N TRP A 17 2.83 -3.95 2.59
CA TRP A 17 1.60 -4.66 2.28
C TRP A 17 1.64 -5.31 0.91
N ARG A 18 1.50 -6.64 0.88
CA ARG A 18 1.23 -7.39 -0.34
C ARG A 18 -0.26 -7.38 -0.67
N VAL A 19 -0.66 -6.44 -1.53
CA VAL A 19 -2.05 -6.01 -1.67
C VAL A 19 -2.92 -7.05 -2.36
N GLU A 20 -2.41 -7.77 -3.35
CA GLU A 20 -3.15 -8.78 -4.12
C GLU A 20 -3.58 -10.00 -3.30
N GLN A 21 -2.91 -10.26 -2.18
CA GLN A 21 -3.28 -11.35 -1.27
C GLN A 21 -4.49 -11.02 -0.40
N ALA A 22 -4.91 -9.74 -0.37
CA ALA A 22 -6.05 -9.29 0.42
C ALA A 22 -7.33 -9.30 -0.41
N ALA A 23 -8.46 -9.75 0.15
CA ALA A 23 -9.76 -9.65 -0.50
C ALA A 23 -10.18 -8.17 -0.71
N PRO A 24 -11.02 -7.85 -1.73
CA PRO A 24 -11.58 -6.50 -1.86
C PRO A 24 -12.31 -6.06 -0.59
N GLY A 25 -12.19 -4.79 -0.21
CA GLY A 25 -12.75 -4.26 1.04
C GLY A 25 -12.01 -4.68 2.31
N ARG A 26 -10.87 -5.39 2.19
CA ARG A 26 -10.03 -5.71 3.35
C ARG A 26 -9.49 -4.42 3.95
N HIS A 27 -9.63 -4.30 5.26
CA HIS A 27 -9.25 -3.12 6.02
C HIS A 27 -8.28 -3.50 7.15
N PHE A 28 -7.27 -2.69 7.35
CA PHE A 28 -6.26 -2.81 8.40
C PHE A 28 -6.10 -1.48 9.14
N SER A 29 -6.07 -1.54 10.47
CA SER A 29 -5.72 -0.42 11.31
C SER A 29 -4.26 -0.53 11.75
N THR A 30 -3.55 0.59 11.71
CA THR A 30 -2.18 0.75 12.21
C THR A 30 -2.18 1.84 13.29
N PRO A 31 -1.08 1.99 14.06
CA PRO A 31 -0.97 3.12 14.99
C PRO A 31 -1.00 4.51 14.33
N TRP A 32 -0.76 4.61 13.02
CA TRP A 32 -0.64 5.89 12.31
C TRP A 32 -1.77 6.17 11.33
N GLY A 33 -2.70 5.23 11.16
CA GLY A 33 -3.78 5.37 10.20
C GLY A 33 -4.44 4.06 9.84
N GLU A 34 -5.41 4.18 8.95
CA GLU A 34 -6.23 3.10 8.41
C GLU A 34 -5.90 2.88 6.94
N ILE A 35 -5.82 1.61 6.52
CA ILE A 35 -5.42 1.20 5.17
C ILE A 35 -6.40 0.16 4.67
N TRP A 36 -7.04 0.39 3.52
CA TRP A 36 -7.99 -0.58 2.96
C TRP A 36 -7.86 -0.76 1.45
N ARG A 37 -8.17 -1.99 1.01
CA ARG A 37 -8.24 -2.37 -0.40
C ARG A 37 -9.56 -1.88 -0.95
N GLY A 38 -9.51 -0.98 -1.94
CA GLY A 38 -10.68 -0.58 -2.71
C GLY A 38 -11.13 -1.66 -3.68
N GLU A 39 -11.98 -1.27 -4.63
CA GLU A 39 -12.35 -2.14 -5.75
C GLU A 39 -11.25 -2.17 -6.80
N GLU A 40 -11.15 -3.29 -7.51
CA GLU A 40 -10.40 -3.34 -8.76
C GLU A 40 -11.28 -2.75 -9.87
N ARG A 41 -10.76 -1.74 -10.57
CA ARG A 41 -11.45 -1.07 -11.67
C ARG A 41 -10.60 -1.17 -12.93
N GLY A 42 -11.16 -0.82 -14.08
CA GLY A 42 -10.42 -0.84 -15.35
C GLY A 42 -9.13 0.00 -15.39
N ALA A 43 -8.90 0.86 -14.39
CA ALA A 43 -7.70 1.65 -14.21
C ALA A 43 -6.67 1.03 -13.23
N GLY A 44 -6.93 -0.15 -12.65
CA GLY A 44 -6.05 -0.82 -11.69
C GLY A 44 -6.68 -1.03 -10.32
N LEU A 45 -5.82 -1.37 -9.35
CA LEU A 45 -6.20 -1.67 -7.98
C LEU A 45 -6.15 -0.41 -7.11
N GLU A 46 -7.27 -0.04 -6.50
CA GLU A 46 -7.29 1.08 -5.54
C GLU A 46 -6.84 0.62 -4.14
N VAL A 47 -5.94 1.40 -3.54
CA VAL A 47 -5.59 1.34 -2.12
C VAL A 47 -5.86 2.69 -1.50
N TRP A 48 -6.67 2.69 -0.46
CA TRP A 48 -7.04 3.88 0.28
C TRP A 48 -6.34 3.91 1.63
N VAL A 49 -5.94 5.10 2.04
CA VAL A 49 -5.25 5.34 3.32
C VAL A 49 -5.81 6.58 3.97
N GLU A 50 -6.29 6.47 5.21
CA GLU A 50 -6.53 7.60 6.09
C GLU A 50 -5.41 7.66 7.13
N ALA A 51 -4.46 8.57 6.96
CA ALA A 51 -3.32 8.74 7.83
C ALA A 51 -3.60 9.78 8.93
N TYR A 52 -3.42 9.38 10.19
CA TYR A 52 -3.43 10.26 11.36
C TYR A 52 -2.04 10.83 11.69
N ALA A 53 -0.99 10.10 11.31
CA ALA A 53 0.41 10.50 11.44
C ALA A 53 1.20 10.06 10.20
N ALA A 54 2.35 10.70 9.95
CA ALA A 54 3.19 10.33 8.82
C ALA A 54 3.85 8.95 9.02
N PHE A 55 3.89 8.14 7.95
CA PHE A 55 4.52 6.82 7.90
C PHE A 55 4.92 6.47 6.45
N ASP A 56 5.83 5.51 6.30
CA ASP A 56 6.23 4.99 4.98
C ASP A 56 5.38 3.77 4.62
N LEU A 57 4.76 3.79 3.44
CA LEU A 57 3.96 2.70 2.92
C LEU A 57 4.66 2.07 1.71
N THR A 58 4.97 0.79 1.82
CA THR A 58 5.38 -0.05 0.70
C THR A 58 4.22 -0.96 0.31
N MET A 59 3.78 -0.89 -0.94
CA MET A 59 2.76 -1.76 -1.51
C MET A 59 3.41 -2.68 -2.55
N GLU A 60 3.20 -3.98 -2.39
CA GLU A 60 3.70 -5.02 -3.30
C GLU A 60 2.52 -5.68 -4.02
N THR A 61 2.65 -5.80 -5.33
CA THR A 61 1.87 -6.73 -6.17
C THR A 61 2.83 -7.77 -6.77
N GLU A 62 2.32 -8.75 -7.51
CA GLU A 62 3.15 -9.70 -8.27
C GLU A 62 4.06 -8.98 -9.29
N ALA A 63 3.63 -7.83 -9.81
CA ALA A 63 4.31 -7.12 -10.89
C ALA A 63 5.10 -5.88 -10.45
N THR A 64 4.74 -5.23 -9.34
CA THR A 64 5.33 -3.94 -8.96
C THR A 64 5.51 -3.77 -7.46
N ILE A 65 6.48 -2.93 -7.10
CA ILE A 65 6.68 -2.42 -5.75
C ILE A 65 6.52 -0.91 -5.81
N PHE A 66 5.59 -0.38 -5.03
CA PHE A 66 5.35 1.05 -4.88
C PHE A 66 5.73 1.47 -3.47
N GLN A 67 6.49 2.56 -3.33
CA GLN A 67 6.91 3.09 -2.03
C GLN A 67 6.57 4.58 -1.97
N GLU A 68 5.86 4.98 -0.91
CA GLU A 68 5.43 6.36 -0.72
C GLU A 68 5.49 6.76 0.75
N ALA A 69 5.90 8.00 1.00
CA ALA A 69 5.79 8.64 2.30
C ALA A 69 4.38 9.23 2.45
N VAL A 70 3.54 8.60 3.28
CA VAL A 70 2.16 9.04 3.49
C VAL A 70 2.11 10.11 4.57
N LEU A 71 1.61 11.29 4.23
CA LEU A 71 1.37 12.38 5.17
C LEU A 71 -0.04 12.31 5.78
N PRO A 72 -0.32 12.97 6.92
CA PRO A 72 -1.67 12.99 7.48
C PRO A 72 -2.73 13.47 6.49
N GLY A 73 -3.85 12.75 6.42
CA GLY A 73 -4.93 13.00 5.47
C GLY A 73 -5.43 11.73 4.77
N LEU A 74 -6.41 11.92 3.87
CA LEU A 74 -6.98 10.86 3.07
C LEU A 74 -6.28 10.77 1.71
N HIS A 75 -5.78 9.59 1.38
CA HIS A 75 -5.06 9.29 0.13
C HIS A 75 -5.71 8.13 -0.60
N CYS A 76 -5.64 8.17 -1.93
CA CYS A 76 -6.01 7.06 -2.79
C CYS A 76 -4.85 6.82 -3.77
N PHE A 77 -4.29 5.63 -3.70
CA PHE A 77 -3.27 5.15 -4.61
C PHE A 77 -3.89 4.18 -5.61
N THR A 78 -3.66 4.41 -6.89
CA THR A 78 -4.05 3.48 -7.95
C THR A 78 -2.83 2.68 -8.36
N LEU A 79 -2.78 1.41 -7.99
CA LEU A 79 -1.76 0.48 -8.43
C LEU A 79 -2.16 -0.04 -9.81
N THR A 80 -1.59 0.57 -10.84
CA THR A 80 -1.64 0.06 -12.21
C THR A 80 -0.55 -0.98 -12.40
N VAL A 81 -0.89 -2.10 -13.04
CA VAL A 81 0.11 -2.95 -13.69
C VAL A 81 0.58 -2.18 -14.93
N LEU A 82 1.41 -1.15 -14.72
CA LEU A 82 2.19 -0.61 -15.82
C LEU A 82 3.25 -1.66 -16.11
N ASP A 83 3.18 -2.23 -17.31
CA ASP A 83 4.22 -3.07 -17.90
C ASP A 83 5.57 -2.50 -17.51
N SER A 84 6.37 -3.31 -16.80
CA SER A 84 7.61 -2.94 -16.16
C SER A 84 8.47 -2.04 -17.05
N THR A 85 8.52 -0.74 -16.77
CA THR A 85 9.57 0.11 -17.34
C THR A 85 10.82 -0.08 -16.51
N ASP A 86 11.61 -1.06 -16.97
CA ASP A 86 13.08 -1.10 -16.96
C ASP A 86 13.74 0.04 -16.15
N VAL A 87 14.11 -0.25 -14.89
CA VAL A 87 15.08 0.60 -14.20
C VAL A 87 16.46 0.19 -14.71
N ALA A 88 16.87 0.83 -15.81
CA ALA A 88 18.25 0.82 -16.25
C ALA A 88 19.12 1.32 -15.08
N SER A 89 19.87 0.40 -14.47
CA SER A 89 20.92 0.73 -13.51
C SER A 89 22.00 1.54 -14.25
N SER A 90 22.22 2.79 -13.83
CA SER A 90 23.41 3.57 -14.19
C SER A 90 24.38 3.61 -13.02
#